data_AF-A0A9D1PBM5-F1
#
_entry.id   AF-A0A9D1PBM5-F1
#
_cell.length_a   1.000
_cell.length_b   1.000
_cell.length_c   1.000
_cell.angle_alpha   90.00
_cell.angle_beta   90.00
_cell.angle_gamma   90.00
#
_symmetry.space_group_name_H-M   'P 1'
#
loop_
_entity.id
_entity.type
_entity.pdbx_description
1 polymer ?
#
loop_
_entity_poly.entity_id
_entity_poly.type
_entity_poly.pdbx_seq_one_letter_code
_entity_poly.pdbx_strand_id
1 'polypeptide(L)'
;MLKHWQSHQEYLRFLHEAKVHFDSSQRKRLASEFASARDKLRLLDLDPVKAHLAPFYSTTGRPALNQPQIIRSLTLMLHLGVTSLTRWLNRLASDDLLAFLIGCSPSSLPPLGSYFDFINRLWLQNPAFERLGRKDLFPAHKNLKPSKKPSKGEKLPNRHSGITEIIADQAVSRKEFPFHYEKLLQELFRLTALLPSVYSGLIPSGGLILSGDGTCVHTHSFPYGHKVCSCAENGIRVCSCPRHYSDP
;
A
#
# COMPACT_ATOMS: atom_id res chain seq x y z
N MET A 1 5.64 8.84 22.51
CA MET A 1 6.16 7.57 23.06
C MET A 1 5.29 6.36 22.73
N LEU A 2 5.87 5.27 22.21
CA LEU A 2 5.16 4.00 22.08
C LEU A 2 5.26 3.21 23.41
N LYS A 3 4.30 3.44 24.32
CA LYS A 3 4.29 2.77 25.64
C LYS A 3 3.37 1.56 25.67
N HIS A 4 2.12 1.78 25.31
CA HIS A 4 1.09 0.75 25.32
C HIS A 4 0.99 0.08 23.96
N TRP A 5 0.95 -1.24 23.96
CA TRP A 5 0.69 -2.06 22.78
C TRP A 5 -0.22 -3.19 23.22
N GLN A 6 -1.46 -3.20 22.73
CA GLN A 6 -2.37 -4.31 22.98
C GLN A 6 -1.83 -5.54 22.25
N SER A 7 -1.36 -6.51 23.01
CA SER A 7 -0.87 -7.78 22.48
C SER A 7 -1.95 -8.52 21.71
N HIS A 8 -1.55 -9.43 20.84
CA HIS A 8 -2.50 -10.27 20.11
C HIS A 8 -3.37 -11.08 21.06
N GLN A 9 -2.80 -11.63 22.14
CA GLN A 9 -3.54 -12.37 23.16
C GLN A 9 -4.56 -11.49 23.91
N GLU A 10 -4.19 -10.26 24.27
CA GLU A 10 -5.12 -9.31 24.89
C GLU A 10 -6.27 -8.95 23.95
N TYR A 11 -5.99 -8.79 22.65
CA TYR A 11 -7.01 -8.55 21.64
C TYR A 11 -7.98 -9.74 21.50
N LEU A 12 -7.47 -10.96 21.42
CA LEU A 12 -8.32 -12.16 21.35
C LEU A 12 -9.20 -12.31 22.60
N ARG A 13 -8.63 -12.05 23.78
CA ARG A 13 -9.38 -12.04 25.04
C ARG A 13 -10.47 -10.97 25.04
N PHE A 14 -10.14 -9.75 24.59
CA PHE A 14 -11.11 -8.67 24.43
C PHE A 14 -12.26 -9.08 23.51
N LEU A 15 -11.99 -9.71 22.36
CA LEU A 15 -13.02 -10.18 21.45
C LEU A 15 -13.93 -11.26 22.09
N HIS A 16 -13.35 -12.14 22.90
CA HIS A 16 -14.09 -13.18 23.60
C HIS A 16 -15.01 -12.60 24.67
N GLU A 17 -14.50 -11.70 25.51
CA GLU A 17 -15.24 -11.09 26.62
C GLU A 17 -16.35 -10.16 26.12
N ALA A 18 -16.06 -9.26 25.17
CA ALA A 18 -17.05 -8.29 24.71
C ALA A 18 -18.23 -8.92 23.95
N LYS A 19 -18.07 -10.14 23.40
CA LYS A 19 -19.18 -10.86 22.75
C LYS A 19 -20.34 -11.20 23.70
N VAL A 20 -20.06 -11.32 25.01
CA VAL A 20 -21.07 -11.63 26.03
C VAL A 20 -22.12 -10.52 26.12
N HIS A 21 -21.70 -9.27 25.92
CA HIS A 21 -22.54 -8.08 26.08
C HIS A 21 -23.38 -7.73 24.85
N PHE A 22 -23.24 -8.45 23.74
CA PHE A 22 -23.99 -8.15 22.52
C PHE A 22 -25.43 -8.63 22.53
N ASP A 23 -26.32 -7.85 21.92
CA ASP A 23 -27.70 -8.26 21.67
C ASP A 23 -27.79 -9.30 20.54
N SER A 24 -29.00 -9.81 20.28
CA SER A 24 -29.25 -10.82 19.24
C SER A 24 -28.94 -10.32 17.82
N SER A 25 -29.21 -9.04 17.54
CA SER A 25 -28.96 -8.40 16.24
C SER A 25 -27.46 -8.26 15.99
N GLN A 26 -26.73 -7.77 16.98
CA GLN A 26 -25.28 -7.62 16.97
C GLN A 26 -24.59 -8.97 16.76
N ARG A 27 -25.00 -10.02 17.49
CA ARG A 27 -24.47 -11.37 17.31
C ARG A 27 -24.75 -11.92 15.92
N LYS A 28 -25.93 -11.67 15.35
CA LYS A 28 -26.27 -12.07 13.98
C LYS A 28 -25.37 -11.38 12.97
N ARG A 29 -25.20 -10.05 13.04
CA ARG A 29 -24.29 -9.28 12.17
C ARG A 29 -22.84 -9.76 12.28
N LEU A 30 -22.37 -10.05 13.49
CA LEU A 30 -21.04 -10.63 13.71
C LEU A 30 -20.84 -12.02 13.10
N ALA A 31 -21.89 -12.82 13.04
CA ALA A 31 -21.86 -14.17 12.46
C ALA A 31 -22.12 -14.18 10.94
N SER A 32 -22.70 -13.12 10.38
CA SER A 32 -22.94 -12.97 8.94
C SER A 32 -22.10 -11.84 8.35
N GLU A 33 -22.58 -10.60 8.40
CA GLU A 33 -22.00 -9.39 7.80
C GLU A 33 -20.49 -9.26 8.06
N PHE A 34 -20.06 -9.48 9.30
CA PHE A 34 -18.67 -9.28 9.71
C PHE A 34 -17.88 -10.57 9.95
N ALA A 35 -18.39 -11.74 9.54
CA ALA A 35 -17.72 -13.02 9.81
C ALA A 35 -16.30 -13.07 9.21
N SER A 36 -16.17 -12.78 7.91
CA SER A 36 -14.88 -12.76 7.21
C SER A 36 -13.93 -11.69 7.77
N ALA A 37 -14.47 -10.51 8.06
CA ALA A 37 -13.72 -9.40 8.64
C ALA A 37 -13.13 -9.78 10.01
N ARG A 38 -13.96 -10.37 10.87
CA ARG A 38 -13.58 -10.83 12.19
C ARG A 38 -12.49 -11.89 12.13
N ASP A 39 -12.65 -12.89 11.26
CA ASP A 39 -11.67 -13.97 11.15
C ASP A 39 -10.33 -13.45 10.62
N LYS A 40 -10.35 -12.54 9.64
CA LYS A 40 -9.15 -11.83 9.16
C LYS A 40 -8.44 -11.07 10.29
N LEU A 41 -9.17 -10.29 11.09
CA LEU A 41 -8.55 -9.52 12.17
C LEU A 41 -8.06 -10.40 13.32
N ARG A 42 -8.72 -11.53 13.59
CA ARG A 42 -8.27 -12.55 14.55
C ARG A 42 -6.99 -13.25 14.13
N LEU A 43 -6.71 -13.35 12.84
CA LEU A 43 -5.46 -13.91 12.31
C LEU A 43 -4.34 -12.86 12.20
N LEU A 44 -4.69 -11.58 12.30
CA LEU A 44 -3.73 -10.48 12.20
C LEU A 44 -2.96 -10.30 13.51
N ASP A 45 -1.85 -11.02 13.63
CA ASP A 45 -0.88 -10.82 14.70
C ASP A 45 -0.03 -9.57 14.44
N LEU A 46 -0.05 -8.65 15.40
CA LEU A 46 0.66 -7.38 15.36
C LEU A 46 1.81 -7.32 16.38
N ASP A 47 2.03 -8.36 17.18
CA ASP A 47 3.07 -8.36 18.21
C ASP A 47 4.48 -8.19 17.63
N PRO A 48 4.85 -8.82 16.49
CA PRO A 48 6.15 -8.59 15.84
C PRO A 48 6.37 -7.13 15.42
N VAL A 49 5.29 -6.39 15.12
CA VAL A 49 5.35 -5.03 14.58
C VAL A 49 5.85 -4.03 15.64
N LYS A 50 5.56 -4.27 16.92
CA LYS A 50 5.89 -3.34 18.02
C LYS A 50 7.37 -2.95 18.04
N ALA A 51 8.25 -3.95 17.95
CA ALA A 51 9.70 -3.74 18.01
C ALA A 51 10.21 -2.94 16.81
N HIS A 52 9.65 -3.17 15.62
CA HIS A 52 10.02 -2.45 14.41
C HIS A 52 9.47 -1.03 14.36
N LEU A 53 8.33 -0.78 14.98
CA LEU A 53 7.75 0.55 15.06
C LEU A 53 8.39 1.42 16.15
N ALA A 54 8.87 0.82 17.24
CA ALA A 54 9.39 1.56 18.40
C ALA A 54 10.43 2.65 18.07
N PRO A 55 11.44 2.44 17.18
CA PRO A 55 12.43 3.47 16.84
C PRO A 55 11.82 4.73 16.20
N PHE A 56 10.64 4.60 15.60
CA PHE A 56 9.97 5.73 14.95
C PHE A 56 9.17 6.59 15.93
N TYR A 57 9.01 6.16 17.19
CA TYR A 57 8.37 6.98 18.23
C TYR A 57 9.41 7.64 19.13
N SER A 58 9.16 8.89 19.50
CA SER A 58 9.96 9.58 20.51
C SER A 58 9.98 8.80 21.83
N THR A 59 11.12 8.74 22.50
CA THR A 59 11.29 8.18 23.85
C THR A 59 10.68 9.07 24.94
N THR A 60 10.30 10.31 24.61
CA THR A 60 9.68 11.30 25.50
C THR A 60 8.36 11.86 24.94
N GLY A 61 7.66 12.67 25.74
CA GLY A 61 6.42 13.35 25.33
C GLY A 61 5.15 12.51 25.47
N ARG A 62 4.05 12.91 24.83
CA ARG A 62 2.75 12.22 25.01
C ARG A 62 2.82 10.75 24.52
N PRO A 63 2.25 9.78 25.27
CA PRO A 63 2.09 8.42 24.77
C PRO A 63 1.22 8.36 23.51
N ALA A 64 1.65 7.58 22.52
CA ALA A 64 0.84 7.21 21.38
C ALA A 64 -0.14 6.12 21.84
N LEU A 65 -1.43 6.37 21.64
CA LEU A 65 -2.51 5.50 22.07
C LEU A 65 -3.06 4.71 20.88
N ASN A 66 -3.59 3.52 21.12
CA ASN A 66 -4.34 2.74 20.14
C ASN A 66 -3.62 2.38 18.83
N GLN A 67 -2.28 2.30 18.84
CA GLN A 67 -1.50 2.05 17.61
C GLN A 67 -1.82 0.71 16.93
N PRO A 68 -1.90 -0.44 17.61
CA PRO A 68 -2.33 -1.68 16.96
C PRO A 68 -3.80 -1.64 16.49
N GLN A 69 -4.68 -0.93 17.21
CA GLN A 69 -6.07 -0.74 16.81
C GLN A 69 -6.20 0.11 15.54
N ILE A 70 -5.33 1.11 15.34
CA ILE A 70 -5.29 1.88 14.08
C ILE A 70 -4.94 0.95 12.90
N ILE A 71 -4.00 0.02 13.07
CA ILE A 71 -3.65 -0.97 12.03
C ILE A 71 -4.85 -1.88 11.70
N ARG A 72 -5.52 -2.43 12.72
CA ARG A 72 -6.74 -3.23 12.55
C ARG A 72 -7.85 -2.42 11.87
N SER A 73 -7.99 -1.15 12.25
CA SER A 73 -8.98 -0.23 11.70
C SER A 73 -8.75 0.07 10.22
N LEU A 74 -7.51 0.35 9.80
CA LEU A 74 -7.18 0.52 8.39
C LEU A 74 -7.40 -0.76 7.59
N THR A 75 -7.06 -1.92 8.16
CA THR A 75 -7.31 -3.23 7.54
C THR A 75 -8.80 -3.47 7.35
N LEU A 76 -9.60 -3.19 8.37
CA LEU A 76 -11.07 -3.32 8.33
C LEU A 76 -11.70 -2.33 7.35
N MET A 77 -11.23 -1.08 7.35
CA MET A 77 -11.67 -0.02 6.44
C MET A 77 -11.56 -0.48 4.98
N LEU A 78 -10.38 -0.97 4.59
CA LEU A 78 -10.11 -1.46 3.23
C LEU A 78 -10.89 -2.74 2.94
N HIS A 79 -11.01 -3.66 3.92
CA HIS A 79 -11.79 -4.87 3.75
C HIS A 79 -13.28 -4.59 3.48
N LEU A 80 -13.82 -3.50 4.03
CA LEU A 80 -15.20 -3.05 3.81
C LEU A 80 -15.33 -2.08 2.61
N GLY A 81 -14.29 -1.91 1.81
CA GLY A 81 -14.30 -1.09 0.59
C GLY A 81 -14.39 0.42 0.83
N VAL A 82 -14.03 0.91 2.02
CA VAL A 82 -14.00 2.34 2.33
C VAL A 82 -12.60 2.89 2.06
N THR A 83 -12.50 4.00 1.34
CA THR A 83 -11.22 4.62 0.98
C THR A 83 -11.03 6.02 1.58
N SER A 84 -12.10 6.64 2.10
CA SER A 84 -12.05 7.93 2.79
C SER A 84 -11.96 7.73 4.31
N LEU A 85 -10.87 8.21 4.93
CA LEU A 85 -10.70 8.14 6.38
C LEU A 85 -11.79 8.88 7.15
N THR A 86 -12.22 10.06 6.68
CA THR A 86 -13.30 10.82 7.33
C THR A 86 -14.61 10.03 7.32
N ARG A 87 -14.96 9.44 6.16
CA ARG A 87 -16.15 8.57 6.05
C ARG A 87 -16.02 7.33 6.93
N TRP A 88 -14.83 6.75 6.99
CA TRP A 88 -14.54 5.59 7.82
C TRP A 88 -14.75 5.88 9.30
N LEU A 89 -14.23 6.99 9.82
CA LEU A 89 -14.37 7.31 11.24
C LEU A 89 -15.80 7.67 11.63
N ASN A 90 -16.57 8.32 10.74
CA ASN A 90 -18.00 8.52 10.98
C ASN A 90 -18.73 7.18 11.08
N ARG A 91 -18.40 6.22 10.20
CA ARG A 91 -18.96 4.86 10.24
C ARG A 91 -18.54 4.11 11.50
N LEU A 92 -17.26 4.20 11.88
CA LEU A 92 -16.69 3.57 13.06
C LEU A 92 -17.34 4.09 14.35
N ALA A 93 -17.63 5.39 14.42
CA ALA A 93 -18.30 6.01 15.55
C ALA A 93 -19.80 5.69 15.63
N SER A 94 -20.43 5.31 14.52
CA SER A 94 -21.87 4.98 14.46
C SER A 94 -22.19 3.51 14.69
N ASP A 95 -21.19 2.62 14.73
CA ASP A 95 -21.38 1.17 14.81
C ASP A 95 -20.41 0.54 15.80
N ASP A 96 -20.92 0.23 16.99
CA ASP A 96 -20.15 -0.37 18.09
C ASP A 96 -19.48 -1.70 17.70
N LEU A 97 -20.03 -2.42 16.72
CA LEU A 97 -19.40 -3.65 16.22
C LEU A 97 -18.09 -3.37 15.51
N LEU A 98 -17.98 -2.25 14.79
CA LEU A 98 -16.73 -1.87 14.14
C LEU A 98 -15.68 -1.45 15.18
N ALA A 99 -16.08 -0.72 16.21
CA ALA A 99 -15.21 -0.40 17.35
C ALA A 99 -14.69 -1.66 18.04
N PHE A 100 -15.58 -2.62 18.30
CA PHE A 100 -15.25 -3.92 18.84
C PHE A 100 -14.26 -4.69 17.95
N LEU A 101 -14.51 -4.77 16.65
CA LEU A 101 -13.68 -5.54 15.72
C LEU A 101 -12.23 -5.05 15.71
N ILE A 102 -12.00 -3.75 15.85
CA ILE A 102 -10.64 -3.17 15.88
C ILE A 102 -9.96 -3.29 17.25
N GLY A 103 -10.67 -3.75 18.28
CA GLY A 103 -10.15 -3.90 19.64
C GLY A 103 -10.27 -2.64 20.50
N CYS A 104 -11.26 -1.79 20.21
CA CYS A 104 -11.56 -0.56 20.96
C CYS A 104 -12.90 -0.66 21.71
N SER A 105 -12.98 0.02 22.84
CA SER A 105 -14.27 0.44 23.40
C SER A 105 -14.86 1.56 22.53
N PRO A 106 -16.19 1.63 22.32
CA PRO A 106 -16.83 2.76 21.63
C PRO A 106 -16.45 4.14 22.21
N SER A 107 -16.17 4.20 23.52
CA SER A 107 -15.75 5.42 24.22
C SER A 107 -14.26 5.80 24.03
N SER A 108 -13.46 4.95 23.37
CA SER A 108 -12.00 5.10 23.27
C SER A 108 -11.49 4.87 21.84
N LEU A 109 -12.20 5.42 20.87
CA LEU A 109 -11.79 5.37 19.47
C LEU A 109 -10.59 6.31 19.18
N PRO A 110 -9.65 5.91 18.31
CA PRO A 110 -8.59 6.82 17.89
C PRO A 110 -9.17 7.98 17.06
N PRO A 111 -8.77 9.25 17.33
CA PRO A 111 -9.23 10.40 16.56
C PRO A 111 -8.56 10.44 15.17
N LEU A 112 -9.15 11.21 14.24
CA LEU A 112 -8.65 11.35 12.86
C LEU A 112 -7.16 11.72 12.78
N GLY A 113 -6.71 12.65 13.63
CA GLY A 113 -5.31 13.06 13.68
C GLY A 113 -4.35 11.89 13.96
N SER A 114 -4.75 10.94 14.82
CA SER A 114 -3.91 9.77 15.12
C SER A 114 -3.74 8.82 13.93
N TYR A 115 -4.71 8.74 13.01
CA TYR A 115 -4.54 7.97 11.78
C TYR A 115 -3.52 8.64 10.85
N PHE A 116 -3.59 9.96 10.68
CA PHE A 116 -2.61 10.68 9.87
C PHE A 116 -1.21 10.63 10.50
N ASP A 117 -1.10 10.80 11.82
CA ASP A 117 0.18 10.66 12.53
C ASP A 117 0.79 9.27 12.35
N PHE A 118 -0.05 8.22 12.36
CA PHE A 118 0.39 6.85 12.12
C PHE A 118 0.84 6.64 10.67
N ILE A 119 0.05 7.08 9.69
CA ILE A 119 0.39 6.97 8.26
C ILE A 119 1.67 7.74 7.93
N ASN A 120 1.79 8.98 8.40
CA ASN A 120 2.98 9.80 8.20
C ASN A 120 4.22 9.14 8.80
N ARG A 121 4.06 8.48 9.95
CA ARG A 121 5.15 7.74 10.59
C ARG A 121 5.60 6.51 9.78
N LEU A 122 4.71 5.89 9.01
CA LEU A 122 5.04 4.80 8.09
C LEU A 122 5.72 5.27 6.80
N TRP A 123 5.63 6.56 6.48
CA TRP A 123 6.20 7.15 5.27
C TRP A 123 7.55 7.79 5.60
N LEU A 124 8.65 7.09 5.28
CA LEU A 124 10.02 7.49 5.63
C LEU A 124 10.58 8.62 4.77
N GLN A 125 9.73 9.53 4.31
CA GLN A 125 10.16 10.69 3.56
C GLN A 125 11.02 11.59 4.46
N ASN A 126 12.24 11.88 4.01
CA ASN A 126 13.10 12.80 4.74
C ASN A 126 12.51 14.24 4.61
N PRO A 127 12.27 14.94 5.74
CA PRO A 127 11.68 16.29 5.75
C PRO A 127 12.45 17.31 4.91
N ALA A 128 13.75 17.12 4.70
CA ALA A 128 14.53 17.96 3.81
C ALA A 128 14.05 17.89 2.35
N PHE A 129 13.59 16.71 1.91
CA PHE A 129 13.02 16.50 0.58
C PHE A 129 11.56 16.91 0.46
N GLU A 130 10.80 16.99 1.55
CA GLU A 130 9.43 17.56 1.51
C GLU A 130 9.45 19.01 1.00
N ARG A 131 10.46 19.79 1.41
CA ARG A 131 10.65 21.17 0.93
C ARG A 131 11.00 21.26 -0.56
N LEU A 132 11.58 20.18 -1.10
CA LEU A 132 11.96 20.04 -2.52
C LEU A 132 10.85 19.42 -3.37
N GLY A 133 9.82 18.84 -2.73
CA GLY A 133 8.62 18.37 -3.41
C GLY A 133 7.94 19.54 -4.14
N ARG A 134 7.35 19.26 -5.30
CA ARG A 134 6.54 20.27 -6.01
C ARG A 134 5.39 20.69 -5.10
N LYS A 135 5.50 21.88 -4.51
CA LYS A 135 4.45 22.50 -3.70
C LYS A 135 3.23 22.89 -4.54
N ASP A 136 3.46 23.08 -5.83
CA ASP A 136 2.46 23.52 -6.76
C ASP A 136 1.97 22.32 -7.58
N LEU A 137 0.69 22.01 -7.44
CA LEU A 137 -0.05 21.40 -8.54
C LEU A 137 0.14 22.32 -9.74
N PHE A 138 0.46 21.77 -10.91
CA PHE A 138 0.50 22.59 -12.11
C PHE A 138 -0.83 23.34 -12.22
N PRO A 139 -0.82 24.67 -12.44
CA PRO A 139 -2.04 25.42 -12.70
C PRO A 139 -2.88 24.68 -13.74
N ALA A 140 -4.21 24.70 -13.62
CA ALA A 140 -5.09 23.96 -14.52
C ALA A 140 -4.78 24.20 -16.01
N HIS A 141 -4.33 25.42 -16.35
CA HIS A 141 -3.92 25.84 -17.68
C HIS A 141 -2.54 25.32 -18.15
N LYS A 142 -1.73 24.71 -17.27
CA LYS A 142 -0.44 24.08 -17.61
C LYS A 142 -0.55 22.57 -17.85
N ASN A 143 -1.71 21.97 -17.56
CA ASN A 143 -2.03 20.57 -17.91
C ASN A 143 -2.61 20.47 -19.32
N LEU A 144 -2.10 21.28 -20.27
CA LEU A 144 -2.55 21.23 -21.66
C LEU A 144 -1.97 19.99 -22.35
N LYS A 145 -2.78 19.35 -23.19
CA LYS A 145 -2.28 18.30 -24.07
C LYS A 145 -1.16 18.88 -24.95
N PRO A 146 -0.07 18.14 -25.19
CA PRO A 146 0.98 18.58 -26.09
C PRO A 146 0.40 19.00 -27.45
N SER A 147 0.83 20.15 -27.96
CA SER A 147 0.39 20.66 -29.27
C SER A 147 0.83 19.76 -30.42
N LYS A 148 2.01 19.13 -30.29
CA LYS A 148 2.52 18.11 -31.21
C LYS A 148 2.22 16.73 -30.67
N LYS A 149 1.20 16.08 -31.23
CA LYS A 149 0.95 14.66 -30.97
C LYS A 149 1.89 13.84 -31.86
N PRO A 150 2.57 12.80 -31.33
CA PRO A 150 3.27 11.85 -32.17
C PRO A 150 2.28 11.11 -33.08
N SER A 151 2.77 10.56 -34.19
CA SER A 151 1.91 9.77 -35.07
C SER A 151 1.51 8.45 -34.39
N LYS A 152 0.56 7.71 -34.99
CA LYS A 152 0.04 6.48 -34.40
C LYS A 152 1.16 5.45 -34.25
N GLY A 153 1.51 5.13 -33.00
CA GLY A 153 2.55 4.16 -32.65
C GLY A 153 3.93 4.77 -32.39
N GLU A 154 4.07 6.09 -32.47
CA GLU A 154 5.31 6.78 -32.11
C GLU A 154 5.25 7.31 -30.66
N LYS A 155 6.36 7.15 -29.93
CA LYS A 155 6.55 7.79 -28.62
C LYS A 155 6.96 9.25 -28.81
N LEU A 156 6.61 10.13 -27.87
CA LEU A 156 7.19 11.46 -27.80
C LEU A 156 8.72 11.33 -27.65
N PRO A 157 9.53 12.14 -28.35
CA PRO A 157 10.98 12.10 -28.16
C PRO A 157 11.30 12.49 -26.72
N ASN A 158 12.25 11.77 -26.12
CA ASN A 158 12.75 12.13 -24.82
C ASN A 158 13.33 13.55 -24.86
N ARG A 159 12.96 14.38 -23.88
CA ARG A 159 13.49 15.75 -23.76
C ARG A 159 15.02 15.76 -23.60
N HIS A 160 15.56 14.70 -22.98
CA HIS A 160 16.99 14.48 -22.80
C HIS A 160 17.36 13.11 -23.38
N SER A 161 18.24 13.09 -24.38
CA SER A 161 18.75 11.84 -24.96
C SER A 161 19.53 11.04 -23.91
N GLY A 162 19.44 9.71 -23.95
CA GLY A 162 20.15 8.81 -23.04
C GLY A 162 19.66 8.79 -21.59
N ILE A 163 18.63 9.57 -21.23
CA ILE A 163 18.15 9.66 -19.84
C ILE A 163 17.70 8.29 -19.28
N THR A 164 17.10 7.44 -20.12
CA THR A 164 16.67 6.11 -19.72
C THR A 164 17.85 5.21 -19.38
N GLU A 165 18.92 5.26 -20.17
CA GLU A 165 20.16 4.50 -19.94
C GLU A 165 20.84 4.97 -18.65
N ILE A 166 20.95 6.29 -18.45
CA ILE A 166 21.48 6.87 -17.20
C ILE A 166 20.67 6.41 -15.98
N ILE A 167 19.34 6.39 -16.08
CA ILE A 167 18.47 5.94 -14.97
C ILE A 167 18.64 4.44 -14.75
N ALA A 168 18.70 3.62 -15.81
CA ALA A 168 18.88 2.17 -15.71
C ALA A 168 20.24 1.84 -15.08
N ASP A 169 21.33 2.46 -15.53
CA ASP A 169 22.67 2.29 -14.97
C ASP A 169 22.70 2.72 -13.51
N GLN A 170 22.04 3.82 -13.15
CA GLN A 170 21.91 4.24 -11.74
C GLN A 170 21.09 3.24 -10.92
N ALA A 171 20.03 2.66 -11.47
CA ALA A 171 19.20 1.68 -10.77
C ALA A 171 19.96 0.37 -10.52
N VAL A 172 20.79 -0.07 -11.48
CA VAL A 172 21.60 -1.29 -11.38
C VAL A 172 22.84 -1.08 -10.50
N SER A 173 23.49 0.09 -10.60
CA SER A 173 24.73 0.37 -9.85
C SER A 173 24.51 0.76 -8.39
N ARG A 174 23.32 1.25 -8.02
CA ARG A 174 23.02 1.63 -6.64
C ARG A 174 22.74 0.41 -5.78
N LYS A 175 23.39 0.37 -4.62
CA LYS A 175 23.04 -0.57 -3.54
C LYS A 175 21.75 -0.18 -2.80
N GLU A 176 21.40 1.11 -2.80
CA GLU A 176 20.24 1.65 -2.10
C GLU A 176 19.47 2.66 -2.95
N PHE A 177 18.14 2.60 -2.85
CA PHE A 177 17.25 3.55 -3.51
C PHE A 177 16.95 4.72 -2.56
N PRO A 178 17.28 5.96 -2.94
CA PRO A 178 17.14 7.13 -2.06
C PRO A 178 15.67 7.53 -1.76
N PHE A 179 14.70 6.94 -2.47
CA PHE A 179 13.29 7.28 -2.40
C PHE A 179 12.39 6.11 -1.93
N HIS A 180 12.95 5.18 -1.16
CA HIS A 180 12.21 4.04 -0.62
C HIS A 180 11.40 4.42 0.64
N TYR A 181 10.46 5.36 0.46
CA TYR A 181 9.69 5.94 1.57
C TYR A 181 8.73 4.95 2.21
N GLU A 182 8.25 3.98 1.44
CA GLU A 182 7.35 2.92 1.85
C GLU A 182 8.04 1.77 2.58
N LYS A 183 9.36 1.82 2.82
CA LYS A 183 10.13 0.73 3.44
C LYS A 183 9.51 0.23 4.74
N LEU A 184 9.08 1.12 5.63
CA LEU A 184 8.47 0.73 6.91
C LEU A 184 7.09 0.08 6.72
N LEU A 185 6.30 0.57 5.76
CA LEU A 185 5.02 -0.04 5.38
C LEU A 185 5.22 -1.45 4.81
N GLN A 186 6.24 -1.63 3.95
CA GLN A 186 6.58 -2.95 3.38
C GLN A 186 7.08 -3.93 4.45
N GLU A 187 7.89 -3.47 5.41
CA GLU A 187 8.28 -4.32 6.56
C GLU A 187 7.07 -4.69 7.43
N LEU A 188 6.13 -3.77 7.66
CA LEU A 188 4.89 -4.08 8.38
C LEU A 188 4.09 -5.15 7.63
N PHE A 189 3.90 -5.02 6.31
CA PHE A 189 3.25 -6.03 5.48
C PHE A 189 3.99 -7.37 5.53
N ARG A 190 5.33 -7.34 5.47
CA ARG A 190 6.17 -8.54 5.56
C ARG A 190 5.93 -9.30 6.85
N LEU A 191 5.93 -8.61 7.99
CA LEU A 191 5.79 -9.22 9.32
C LEU A 191 4.39 -9.74 9.58
N THR A 192 3.36 -9.03 9.11
CA THR A 192 1.97 -9.31 9.48
C THR A 192 1.24 -10.22 8.50
N ALA A 193 1.66 -10.26 7.24
CA ALA A 193 0.99 -11.02 6.19
C ALA A 193 1.93 -11.99 5.48
N LEU A 194 3.09 -11.52 5.00
CA LEU A 194 3.97 -12.34 4.16
C LEU A 194 4.60 -13.50 4.93
N LEU A 195 5.31 -13.21 6.03
CA LEU A 195 6.00 -14.24 6.82
C LEU A 195 5.01 -15.25 7.42
N PRO A 196 3.88 -14.85 8.02
CA PRO A 196 2.87 -15.81 8.46
C PRO A 196 2.34 -16.70 7.32
N SER A 197 2.16 -16.14 6.12
CA SER A 197 1.70 -16.91 4.95
C SER A 197 2.75 -17.94 4.48
N VAL A 198 4.03 -17.57 4.48
CA VAL A 198 5.14 -18.49 4.16
C VAL A 198 5.23 -19.60 5.21
N TYR A 199 5.21 -19.25 6.50
CA TYR A 199 5.28 -20.24 7.59
C TYR A 199 4.06 -21.16 7.65
N SER A 200 2.90 -20.68 7.20
CA SER A 200 1.68 -21.49 7.06
C SER A 200 1.64 -22.32 5.77
N GLY A 201 2.66 -22.24 4.92
CA GLY A 201 2.72 -22.96 3.65
C GLY A 201 1.78 -22.44 2.56
N LEU A 202 1.19 -21.25 2.74
CA LEU A 202 0.33 -20.60 1.73
C LEU A 202 1.15 -20.03 0.57
N ILE A 203 2.41 -19.68 0.84
CA ILE A 203 3.37 -19.18 -0.16
C ILE A 203 4.56 -20.15 -0.16
N PRO A 204 4.92 -20.75 -1.32
CA PRO A 204 6.10 -21.60 -1.43
C PRO A 204 7.37 -20.82 -1.08
N SER A 205 8.26 -21.42 -0.28
CA SER A 205 9.54 -20.81 0.11
C SER A 205 10.61 -20.88 -0.98
N GLY A 206 10.40 -21.69 -2.02
CA GLY A 206 11.28 -21.83 -3.18
C GLY A 206 10.55 -21.66 -4.50
N GLY A 207 11.30 -21.39 -5.57
CA GLY A 207 10.75 -21.28 -6.93
C GLY A 207 9.95 -19.99 -7.20
N LEU A 208 10.10 -18.96 -6.37
CA LEU A 208 9.48 -17.66 -6.61
C LEU A 208 10.15 -16.96 -7.79
N ILE A 209 9.42 -16.82 -8.89
CA ILE A 209 9.81 -15.98 -10.03
C ILE A 209 9.33 -14.56 -9.72
N LEU A 210 10.27 -13.64 -9.49
CA LEU A 210 9.95 -12.23 -9.38
C LEU A 210 9.65 -11.70 -10.79
N SER A 211 8.40 -11.34 -11.05
CA SER A 211 8.00 -10.60 -12.25
C SER A 211 7.41 -9.27 -11.81
N GLY A 212 8.11 -8.18 -12.16
CA GLY A 212 7.68 -6.82 -11.87
C GLY A 212 7.16 -6.14 -13.14
N ASP A 213 5.85 -5.95 -13.22
CA ASP A 213 5.24 -4.84 -13.93
C ASP A 213 5.08 -3.72 -12.90
N GLY A 214 5.86 -2.66 -13.04
CA GLY A 214 5.90 -1.56 -12.08
C GLY A 214 4.94 -0.41 -12.39
N THR A 215 4.13 -0.49 -13.44
CA THR A 215 3.45 0.68 -13.97
C THR A 215 1.94 0.53 -13.85
N CYS A 216 1.33 1.24 -12.88
CA CYS A 216 -0.13 1.41 -12.79
C CYS A 216 -0.72 2.22 -13.98
N VAL A 217 0.07 2.46 -15.02
CA VAL A 217 -0.28 3.24 -16.19
C VAL A 217 -0.63 2.25 -17.28
N HIS A 218 -1.83 2.37 -17.87
CA HIS A 218 -2.14 1.62 -19.08
C HIS A 218 -1.12 1.94 -20.15
N THR A 219 -0.26 1.00 -20.45
CA THR A 219 0.67 1.12 -21.56
C THR A 219 0.05 0.51 -22.79
N HIS A 220 0.08 1.31 -23.85
CA HIS A 220 -0.34 0.87 -25.17
C HIS A 220 0.78 0.06 -25.82
N SER A 221 1.23 -0.99 -25.13
CA SER A 221 2.18 -1.96 -25.66
C SER A 221 1.48 -2.84 -26.69
N PHE A 222 2.14 -3.08 -27.82
CA PHE A 222 1.63 -3.97 -28.87
C PHE A 222 2.29 -5.34 -28.70
N PRO A 223 1.53 -6.42 -28.47
CA PRO A 223 2.10 -7.74 -28.15
C PRO A 223 2.94 -8.32 -29.30
N TYR A 224 2.78 -7.81 -30.52
CA TYR A 224 3.55 -8.22 -31.68
C TYR A 224 4.77 -7.35 -31.95
N GLY A 225 5.03 -6.30 -31.16
CA GLY A 225 6.14 -5.36 -31.35
C GLY A 225 6.10 -4.59 -32.69
N HIS A 226 6.95 -3.58 -32.81
CA HIS A 226 7.17 -2.83 -34.04
C HIS A 226 8.27 -3.50 -34.88
N LYS A 227 8.00 -3.69 -36.18
CA LYS A 227 9.03 -4.15 -37.12
C LYS A 227 10.06 -3.04 -37.29
N VAL A 228 11.34 -3.36 -37.06
CA VAL A 228 12.48 -2.44 -37.31
C VAL A 228 13.26 -2.81 -38.57
N CYS A 229 12.81 -3.85 -39.28
CA CYS A 229 13.40 -4.30 -40.54
C CYS A 229 12.70 -3.68 -41.76
N SER A 230 13.42 -3.58 -42.89
CA SER A 230 12.89 -3.17 -44.20
C SER A 230 12.16 -4.28 -44.98
N CYS A 231 11.90 -5.45 -44.36
CA CYS A 231 11.20 -6.57 -45.02
C CYS A 231 9.86 -6.17 -45.65
N ALA A 232 9.13 -5.23 -45.03
CA ALA A 232 7.87 -4.74 -45.56
C ALA A 232 8.02 -4.00 -46.90
N GLU A 233 9.11 -3.24 -47.07
CA GLU A 233 9.44 -2.51 -48.30
C GLU A 233 9.79 -3.50 -49.43
N ASN A 234 10.37 -4.65 -49.07
CA ASN A 234 10.68 -5.75 -49.98
C ASN A 234 9.48 -6.70 -50.24
N GLY A 235 8.26 -6.31 -49.85
CA GLY A 235 7.04 -7.13 -50.05
C GLY A 235 6.87 -8.31 -49.09
N ILE A 236 7.79 -8.50 -48.14
CA ILE A 236 7.75 -9.60 -47.16
C ILE A 236 6.86 -9.19 -45.98
N ARG A 237 5.60 -9.65 -45.99
CA ARG A 237 4.61 -9.33 -44.94
C ARG A 237 4.84 -10.09 -43.64
N VAL A 238 5.40 -11.30 -43.68
CA VAL A 238 5.71 -12.13 -42.52
C VAL A 238 7.21 -12.35 -42.47
N CYS A 239 7.87 -11.82 -41.45
CA CYS A 239 9.31 -11.91 -41.24
C CYS A 239 9.61 -12.30 -39.79
N SER A 240 10.69 -13.05 -39.59
CA SER A 240 11.23 -13.45 -38.29
C SER A 240 12.27 -12.47 -37.73
N CYS A 241 12.43 -11.30 -38.35
CA CYS A 241 13.38 -10.29 -37.91
C CYS A 241 13.09 -9.81 -36.48
N PRO A 242 14.13 -9.38 -35.74
CA PRO A 242 13.97 -8.76 -34.43
C PRO A 242 12.93 -7.63 -34.48
N ARG A 243 12.18 -7.49 -33.39
CA ARG A 243 11.14 -6.47 -33.24
C ARG A 243 11.46 -5.59 -32.05
N HIS A 244 11.14 -4.31 -32.19
CA HIS A 244 11.20 -3.37 -31.09
C HIS A 244 9.90 -3.43 -30.31
N TYR A 245 9.97 -3.89 -29.06
CA TYR A 245 8.85 -3.82 -28.14
C TYR A 245 8.97 -2.52 -27.36
N SER A 246 7.95 -1.68 -27.44
CA SER A 246 7.85 -0.53 -26.55
C SER A 246 7.66 -1.04 -25.12
N ASP A 247 8.33 -0.40 -24.16
CA ASP A 247 8.12 -0.70 -22.74
C ASP A 247 6.62 -0.72 -22.39
N PRO A 248 6.19 -1.68 -21.54
CA PRO A 248 4.90 -1.67 -20.91
C PRO A 248 4.84 -0.64 -19.77
#